data_AF-A0A382G8S0-F1
#
_entry.id   AF-A0A382G8S0-F1
#
_cell.length_a   1.000
_cell.length_b   1.000
_cell.length_c   1.000
_cell.angle_alpha   90.00
_cell.angle_beta   90.00
_cell.angle_gamma   90.00
#
_symmetry.space_group_name_H-M   'P 1'
#
loop_
_entity.id
_entity.type
_entity.pdbx_description
1 polymer ?
#
loop_
_entity_poly.entity_id
_entity_poly.type
_entity_poly.pdbx_seq_one_letter_code
_entity_poly.pdbx_strand_id
1 'polypeptide(L)'
;MTSCQLENNKTIVEVNKKITKVEKKIVKVEKKIVEFVNVNKLKEKKQKNTNIIFYLVGDPYFIQGVEYVPEENYHYDQSGLATFYDKELHNVKTANNDLNKVTELLGRHKTLPLPSIVKITNLENGSSLII
;
A
#
# COMPACT_ATOMS: atom_id res chain seq x y z
N MET A 1 54.71 22.18 -59.99
CA MET A 1 54.34 23.08 -58.89
C MET A 1 53.06 22.55 -58.26
N THR A 2 53.12 22.28 -56.95
CA THR A 2 52.04 22.32 -55.93
C THR A 2 50.68 21.67 -56.28
N SER A 3 50.28 20.54 -55.66
CA SER A 3 49.90 20.26 -54.26
C SER A 3 48.39 20.37 -53.99
N CYS A 4 47.93 19.53 -53.06
CA CYS A 4 46.70 19.66 -52.27
C CYS A 4 45.40 19.08 -52.83
N GLN A 5 45.22 17.76 -52.76
CA GLN A 5 43.87 17.16 -52.61
C GLN A 5 43.93 15.87 -51.79
N LEU A 6 44.20 15.93 -50.48
CA LEU A 6 44.09 14.75 -49.61
C LEU A 6 43.86 15.12 -48.13
N GLU A 7 42.85 15.94 -47.81
CA GLU A 7 42.46 16.20 -46.41
C GLU A 7 40.96 16.01 -46.09
N ASN A 8 40.11 15.73 -47.08
CA ASN A 8 38.65 15.73 -46.86
C ASN A 8 38.08 14.44 -46.25
N ASN A 9 38.80 13.31 -46.27
CA ASN A 9 38.22 12.01 -45.88
C ASN A 9 38.36 11.70 -44.37
N LYS A 10 39.43 12.17 -43.72
CA LYS A 10 39.66 11.95 -42.27
C LYS A 10 38.68 12.74 -41.41
N THR A 11 38.33 13.96 -41.85
CA THR A 11 37.39 14.87 -41.19
C THR A 11 35.96 14.34 -41.22
N ILE A 12 35.51 13.77 -42.36
CA ILE A 12 34.16 13.22 -42.51
C ILE A 12 33.94 11.99 -41.61
N VAL A 13 34.93 11.09 -41.53
CA VAL A 13 34.86 9.90 -40.66
C VAL A 13 34.78 10.30 -39.18
N GLU A 14 35.51 11.33 -38.77
CA GLU A 14 35.47 11.81 -37.39
C GLU A 14 34.14 12.51 -37.04
N VAL A 15 33.56 13.26 -37.98
CA VAL A 15 32.23 13.85 -37.84
C VAL A 15 31.15 12.76 -37.73
N ASN A 16 31.19 11.73 -38.58
CA ASN A 16 30.23 10.62 -38.51
C ASN A 16 30.36 9.80 -37.21
N LYS A 17 31.58 9.66 -36.67
CA LYS A 17 31.82 9.05 -35.36
C LYS A 17 31.27 9.89 -34.21
N LYS A 18 31.25 11.23 -34.34
CA LYS A 18 30.64 12.15 -33.37
C LYS A 18 29.11 12.09 -33.46
N ILE A 19 28.53 12.08 -34.66
CA ILE A 19 27.08 11.96 -34.88
C ILE A 19 26.53 10.66 -34.28
N THR A 20 27.15 9.51 -34.59
CA THR A 20 26.74 8.21 -34.03
C THR A 20 26.85 8.15 -32.50
N LYS A 21 27.76 8.91 -31.88
CA LYS A 21 27.87 9.03 -30.43
C LYS A 21 26.73 9.88 -29.84
N VAL A 22 26.29 10.92 -30.54
CA VAL A 22 25.15 11.76 -30.14
C VAL A 22 23.84 10.99 -30.27
N GLU A 23 23.64 10.25 -31.36
CA GLU A 23 22.45 9.41 -31.57
C GLU A 23 22.30 8.35 -30.47
N LYS A 24 23.40 7.68 -30.10
CA LYS A 24 23.41 6.73 -28.97
C LYS A 24 23.04 7.38 -27.64
N LYS A 25 23.36 8.67 -27.45
CA LYS A 25 22.99 9.42 -26.25
C LYS A 25 21.50 9.78 -26.25
N ILE A 26 20.94 10.15 -27.40
CA ILE A 26 19.51 10.46 -27.58
C ILE A 26 18.66 9.22 -27.26
N VAL A 27 18.97 8.06 -27.85
CA VAL A 27 18.25 6.80 -27.59
C VAL A 27 18.27 6.41 -26.11
N LYS A 28 19.38 6.69 -25.41
CA LYS A 28 19.49 6.42 -23.97
C LYS A 28 18.58 7.33 -23.13
N VAL A 29 18.43 8.59 -23.54
CA VAL A 29 17.53 9.55 -22.88
C VAL A 29 16.08 9.17 -23.12
N GLU A 30 15.72 8.80 -24.35
CA GLU A 30 14.37 8.36 -24.71
C GLU A 30 13.94 7.13 -23.91
N LYS A 31 14.81 6.11 -23.79
CA LYS A 31 14.52 4.93 -22.94
C LYS A 31 14.24 5.30 -21.49
N LYS A 32 15.02 6.24 -20.93
CA LYS A 32 14.85 6.70 -19.54
C LYS A 32 13.54 7.46 -19.34
N ILE A 33 13.11 8.23 -20.34
CA ILE A 33 11.81 8.94 -20.32
C ILE A 33 10.66 7.95 -20.35
N VAL A 34 10.71 6.95 -21.23
CA VAL A 34 9.68 5.90 -21.34
C VAL A 34 9.54 5.13 -20.03
N GLU A 35 10.66 4.79 -19.39
CA GLU A 35 10.68 4.09 -18.09
C GLU A 35 10.05 4.95 -16.98
N PHE A 36 10.36 6.25 -16.93
CA PHE A 36 9.78 7.20 -15.98
C PHE A 36 8.26 7.38 -16.16
N VAL A 37 7.79 7.48 -17.40
CA VAL A 37 6.36 7.61 -17.73
C VAL A 37 5.60 6.35 -17.31
N ASN A 38 6.17 5.16 -17.54
CA ASN A 38 5.53 3.89 -17.13
C ASN A 38 5.40 3.76 -15.61
N VAL A 39 6.42 4.17 -14.85
CA VAL A 39 6.40 4.19 -13.38
C VAL A 39 5.31 5.13 -12.86
N ASN A 40 5.12 6.31 -13.47
CA ASN A 40 4.09 7.25 -13.03
C ASN A 40 2.67 6.76 -13.39
N LYS A 41 2.49 6.12 -14.55
CA LYS A 41 1.21 5.51 -14.95
C LYS A 41 0.75 4.39 -14.01
N LEU A 42 1.70 3.67 -13.37
CA LEU A 42 1.41 2.68 -12.33
C LEU A 42 1.05 3.31 -10.98
N LYS A 43 1.58 4.51 -10.68
CA LYS A 43 1.25 5.26 -9.47
C LYS A 43 -0.14 5.90 -9.53
N GLU A 44 -0.58 6.35 -10.70
CA GLU A 44 -1.92 6.95 -10.89
C GLU A 44 -3.09 5.95 -10.78
N LYS A 45 -2.87 4.65 -11.01
CA LYS A 45 -3.92 3.62 -10.88
C LYS A 45 -4.38 3.33 -9.44
N LYS A 46 -3.81 3.97 -8.41
CA LYS A 46 -4.01 3.62 -7.00
C LYS A 46 -5.05 4.45 -6.23
N GLN A 47 -5.87 5.26 -6.90
CA GLN A 47 -6.99 5.97 -6.25
C GLN A 47 -8.28 5.75 -7.04
N LYS A 48 -8.84 4.54 -6.92
CA LYS A 48 -10.29 4.39 -7.09
C LYS A 48 -10.93 4.82 -5.78
N ASN A 49 -11.26 6.11 -5.67
CA ASN A 49 -12.17 6.59 -4.64
C ASN A 49 -13.57 6.07 -4.95
N THR A 50 -13.88 4.92 -4.39
CA THR A 50 -15.24 4.42 -4.33
C THR A 50 -15.77 4.75 -2.94
N ASN A 51 -16.70 5.71 -2.84
CA ASN A 51 -17.50 5.94 -1.64
C ASN A 51 -18.44 4.73 -1.43
N ILE A 52 -17.87 3.57 -1.11
CA ILE A 52 -18.60 2.37 -0.75
C ILE A 52 -18.55 2.30 0.77
N ILE A 53 -19.73 2.36 1.38
CA ILE A 53 -19.89 2.08 2.80
C ILE A 53 -19.52 0.60 2.98
N PHE A 54 -18.43 0.35 3.71
CA PHE A 54 -17.94 -1.00 3.98
C PHE A 54 -18.64 -1.50 5.25
N TYR A 55 -19.47 -2.53 5.11
CA TYR A 55 -20.11 -3.24 6.22
C TYR A 55 -19.92 -4.74 6.03
N LEU A 56 -19.38 -5.44 7.03
CA LEU A 56 -19.03 -6.85 6.95
C LEU A 56 -19.37 -7.56 8.27
N VAL A 57 -20.31 -8.50 8.24
CA VAL A 57 -20.56 -9.43 9.37
C VAL A 57 -19.56 -10.59 9.30
N GLY A 58 -19.50 -11.27 8.15
CA GLY A 58 -18.60 -12.41 7.91
C GLY A 58 -19.30 -13.76 8.09
N ASP A 59 -18.68 -14.80 7.52
CA ASP A 59 -19.17 -16.19 7.64
C ASP A 59 -18.64 -16.85 8.93
N PRO A 60 -19.34 -17.89 9.46
CA PRO A 60 -18.85 -18.69 10.57
C PRO A 60 -17.47 -19.31 10.33
N TYR A 61 -16.63 -19.35 11.36
CA TYR A 61 -15.27 -19.87 11.26
C TYR A 61 -14.81 -20.56 12.55
N PHE A 62 -13.69 -21.27 12.48
CA PHE A 62 -13.14 -22.03 13.61
C PHE A 62 -11.74 -21.54 13.99
N ILE A 63 -11.50 -21.37 15.29
CA ILE A 63 -10.15 -21.19 15.86
C ILE A 63 -9.92 -22.31 16.86
N GLN A 64 -8.88 -23.12 16.66
CA GLN A 64 -8.50 -24.20 17.59
C GLN A 64 -9.68 -25.14 17.95
N GLY A 65 -10.56 -25.41 16.98
CA GLY A 65 -11.73 -26.27 17.18
C GLY A 65 -12.94 -25.59 17.84
N VAL A 66 -12.85 -24.31 18.20
CA VAL A 66 -13.97 -23.51 18.70
C VAL A 66 -14.60 -22.75 17.54
N GLU A 67 -15.91 -22.90 17.36
CA GLU A 67 -16.70 -22.17 16.37
C GLU A 67 -16.98 -20.74 16.84
N TYR A 68 -16.86 -19.79 15.91
CA TYR A 68 -17.25 -18.40 16.09
C TYR A 68 -18.17 -18.02 14.94
N VAL A 69 -19.35 -17.51 15.29
CA VAL A 69 -20.37 -17.06 14.33
C VAL A 69 -20.47 -15.55 14.46
N PRO A 70 -20.01 -14.78 13.47
CA PRO A 70 -20.25 -13.36 13.43
C PRO A 70 -21.74 -13.02 13.30
N GLU A 71 -22.21 -12.05 14.06
CA GLU A 71 -23.62 -11.68 14.20
C GLU A 71 -23.73 -10.17 14.45
N GLU A 72 -24.72 -9.55 13.82
CA GLU A 72 -25.12 -8.19 14.18
C GLU A 72 -25.99 -8.21 15.44
N ASN A 73 -25.48 -7.65 16.53
CA ASN A 73 -26.21 -7.56 17.80
C ASN A 73 -26.02 -6.20 18.47
N TYR A 74 -27.06 -5.37 18.43
CA TYR A 74 -27.06 -4.02 19.02
C TYR A 74 -27.17 -4.00 20.54
N HIS A 75 -27.51 -5.13 21.17
CA HIS A 75 -27.61 -5.30 22.62
C HIS A 75 -26.45 -6.15 23.15
N TYR A 76 -25.36 -6.26 22.39
CA TYR A 76 -24.22 -7.06 22.75
C TYR A 76 -23.59 -6.57 24.07
N ASP A 77 -23.56 -7.46 25.06
CA ASP A 77 -22.89 -7.26 26.34
C ASP A 77 -22.19 -8.56 26.71
N GLN A 78 -20.87 -8.50 26.88
CA GLN A 78 -20.06 -9.64 27.30
C GLN A 78 -18.95 -9.17 28.25
N SER A 79 -18.75 -9.96 29.31
CA SER A 79 -17.59 -9.85 30.20
C SER A 79 -16.58 -10.96 29.90
N GLY A 80 -15.29 -10.62 29.95
CA GLY A 80 -14.22 -11.58 29.69
C GLY A 80 -12.83 -10.96 29.77
N LEU A 81 -11.82 -11.77 29.50
CA LEU A 81 -10.44 -11.32 29.46
C LEU A 81 -10.17 -10.52 28.19
N ALA A 82 -9.74 -9.27 28.35
CA ALA A 82 -9.21 -8.47 27.26
C ALA A 82 -7.68 -8.58 27.22
N THR A 83 -7.14 -8.73 26.01
CA THR A 83 -5.70 -8.77 25.76
C THR A 83 -5.33 -7.78 24.67
N PHE A 84 -4.12 -7.23 24.73
CA PHE A 84 -3.56 -6.40 23.67
C PHE A 84 -2.51 -7.18 22.86
N TYR A 85 -2.23 -6.70 21.66
CA TYR A 85 -1.18 -7.26 20.81
C TYR A 85 0.04 -6.33 20.78
N ASP A 86 1.21 -6.91 20.57
CA ASP A 86 2.47 -6.19 20.47
C ASP A 86 2.65 -5.45 19.14
N LYS A 87 3.70 -4.62 19.10
CA LYS A 87 4.06 -3.75 17.97
C LYS A 87 4.39 -4.46 16.65
N GLU A 88 4.47 -5.79 16.64
CA GLU A 88 4.76 -6.58 15.45
C GLU A 88 3.72 -6.39 14.34
N LEU A 89 2.48 -6.08 14.72
CA LEU A 89 1.39 -5.84 13.78
C LEU A 89 1.34 -4.38 13.28
N HIS A 90 2.36 -3.57 13.56
CA HIS A 90 2.39 -2.18 13.10
C HIS A 90 2.49 -2.11 11.56
N ASN A 91 1.67 -1.26 10.94
CA ASN A 91 1.55 -1.08 9.48
C ASN A 91 1.08 -2.33 8.71
N VAL A 92 0.50 -3.31 9.40
CA VAL A 92 -0.20 -4.43 8.78
C VAL A 92 -1.65 -4.01 8.50
N LYS A 93 -2.20 -4.40 7.36
CA LYS A 93 -3.60 -4.15 7.00
C LYS A 93 -4.55 -4.97 7.86
N THR A 94 -5.61 -4.33 8.36
CA THR A 94 -6.69 -4.98 9.11
C THR A 94 -7.81 -5.45 8.17
N ALA A 95 -8.80 -6.16 8.72
CA ALA A 95 -10.01 -6.56 7.99
C ALA A 95 -10.85 -5.35 7.52
N ASN A 96 -10.73 -4.19 8.15
CA ASN A 96 -11.33 -2.93 7.69
C ASN A 96 -10.54 -2.26 6.55
N ASN A 97 -9.48 -2.92 6.05
CA ASN A 97 -8.52 -2.38 5.07
C ASN A 97 -7.75 -1.12 5.53
N ASP A 98 -7.82 -0.79 6.82
CA ASP A 98 -7.02 0.25 7.46
C ASP A 98 -5.65 -0.29 7.90
N LEU A 99 -4.69 0.63 8.09
CA LEU A 99 -3.38 0.29 8.62
C LEU A 99 -3.42 0.25 10.14
N ASN A 100 -2.94 -0.85 10.72
CA ASN A 100 -2.84 -0.99 12.17
C ASN A 100 -1.72 -0.08 12.73
N LYS A 101 -2.10 0.93 13.51
CA LYS A 101 -1.17 1.83 14.20
C LYS A 101 -1.24 1.59 15.70
N VAL A 102 -0.09 1.28 16.30
CA VAL A 102 0.03 0.97 17.74
C VAL A 102 -0.27 2.16 18.65
N THR A 103 -0.27 3.37 18.09
CA THR A 103 -0.57 4.62 18.80
C THR A 103 -2.05 4.99 18.75
N GLU A 104 -2.85 4.31 17.92
CA GLU A 104 -4.27 4.56 17.77
C GLU A 104 -5.07 3.54 18.59
N LEU A 105 -6.27 3.94 19.00
CA LEU A 105 -7.19 3.05 19.71
C LEU A 105 -7.90 2.16 18.70
N LEU A 106 -7.50 0.88 18.67
CA LEU A 106 -8.05 -0.12 17.75
C LEU A 106 -8.44 -1.38 18.51
N GLY A 107 -9.63 -1.89 18.22
CA GLY A 107 -10.18 -3.12 18.79
C GLY A 107 -10.24 -4.26 17.78
N ARG A 108 -10.24 -5.49 18.28
CA ARG A 108 -10.56 -6.68 17.48
C ARG A 108 -11.55 -7.53 18.26
N HIS A 109 -12.67 -7.84 17.62
CA HIS A 109 -13.68 -8.72 18.17
C HIS A 109 -13.90 -9.91 17.25
N LYS A 110 -14.26 -11.06 17.83
CA LYS A 110 -14.37 -12.31 17.07
C LYS A 110 -15.67 -12.40 16.25
N THR A 111 -16.74 -11.78 16.74
CA THR A 111 -18.09 -11.97 16.21
C THR A 111 -18.84 -10.68 15.86
N LEU A 112 -18.29 -9.51 16.20
CA LEU A 112 -18.99 -8.25 15.89
C LEU A 112 -18.71 -7.83 14.44
N PRO A 113 -19.69 -7.20 13.75
CA PRO A 113 -19.49 -6.73 12.39
C PRO A 113 -18.46 -5.60 12.31
N LEU A 114 -17.91 -5.37 11.12
CA LEU A 114 -17.02 -4.26 10.83
C LEU A 114 -17.73 -3.22 9.96
N PRO A 115 -17.56 -1.90 10.25
CA PRO A 115 -17.03 -1.35 11.50
C PRO A 115 -18.04 -1.47 12.65
N SER A 116 -17.55 -1.66 13.88
CA SER A 116 -18.34 -1.59 15.11
C SER A 116 -17.67 -0.65 16.10
N ILE A 117 -18.50 0.02 16.92
CA ILE A 117 -18.05 0.87 18.02
C ILE A 117 -18.49 0.21 19.33
N VAL A 118 -17.54 0.02 20.25
CA VAL A 118 -17.79 -0.67 21.52
C VAL A 118 -17.27 0.12 22.70
N LYS A 119 -17.99 0.08 23.82
CA LYS A 119 -17.53 0.59 25.11
C LYS A 119 -16.94 -0.55 25.92
N ILE A 120 -15.68 -0.42 26.30
CA ILE A 120 -14.97 -1.39 27.14
C ILE A 120 -14.80 -0.77 28.52
N THR A 121 -15.16 -1.50 29.56
CA THR A 121 -14.99 -1.09 30.96
C THR A 121 -14.05 -2.06 31.66
N ASN A 122 -12.98 -1.54 32.26
CA ASN A 122 -12.15 -2.31 33.15
C ASN A 122 -12.89 -2.46 34.50
N LEU A 123 -13.26 -3.70 34.83
CA LEU A 123 -14.03 -4.01 36.03
C LEU A 123 -13.23 -3.83 37.34
N GLU A 124 -11.90 -3.84 37.29
CA GLU A 124 -11.05 -3.68 38.47
C GLU A 124 -11.01 -2.24 38.97
N ASN A 125 -11.00 -1.27 38.07
CA ASN A 125 -10.84 0.15 38.40
C ASN A 125 -11.98 1.06 37.91
N GLY A 126 -12.97 0.52 37.19
CA GLY A 126 -14.12 1.25 36.67
C GLY A 126 -13.83 2.17 35.48
N SER A 127 -12.60 2.21 34.97
CA SER A 127 -12.24 3.02 33.81
C SER A 127 -12.90 2.47 32.53
N SER A 128 -13.33 3.36 31.64
CA SER A 128 -13.93 2.97 30.36
C SER A 128 -13.31 3.67 29.16
N LEU A 129 -13.30 2.97 28.03
CA LEU A 129 -12.83 3.46 26.73
C LEU A 129 -13.87 3.12 25.66
N ILE A 130 -13.96 3.94 24.61
CA ILE A 130 -14.76 3.64 23.41
C ILE A 130 -13.82 3.52 22.22
N ILE A 131 -13.94 2.44 21.46
CA ILE A 131 -13.13 2.13 20.27
C ILE A 131 -13.98 1.60 19.13
#